data_AF-A0A661VBA0-F1
#
_entry.id   AF-A0A661VBA0-F1
#
_cell.length_a   1.000
_cell.length_b   1.000
_cell.length_c   1.000
_cell.angle_alpha   90.00
_cell.angle_beta   90.00
_cell.angle_gamma   90.00
#
_symmetry.space_group_name_H-M   'P 1'
#
loop_
_entity.id
_entity.type
_entity.pdbx_description
1 polymer ?
#
loop_
_entity_poly.entity_id
_entity_poly.type
_entity_poly.pdbx_seq_one_letter_code
_entity_poly.pdbx_strand_id
1 'polypeptide(L)'
;MPELFERLARKQVRDARVLADFVNIFCRENHRYEPKSLFPGKDEALRRVAGDRPLLLCSDCRKLLSHGIVKLLQCPYDPRPMCKKCETPCYAPDYRERMREVMRFSGLYLAKRGRLDMLFRYFF
;
A
#
# COMPACT_ATOMS: atom_id res chain seq x y z
N MET A 1 20.28 -8.82 18.29
CA MET A 1 18.96 -8.17 18.16
C MET A 1 18.36 -8.40 16.76
N PRO A 2 17.84 -9.60 16.41
CA PRO A 2 17.16 -9.87 15.12
C PRO A 2 15.62 -9.89 15.23
N GLU A 3 15.08 -10.19 16.42
CA GLU A 3 13.66 -10.40 16.70
C GLU A 3 12.77 -9.18 16.40
N LEU A 4 13.29 -7.95 16.57
CA LEU A 4 12.51 -6.73 16.36
C LEU A 4 12.25 -6.51 14.86
N PHE A 5 13.28 -6.68 14.03
CA PHE A 5 13.16 -6.63 12.56
C PHE A 5 12.23 -7.72 12.02
N GLU A 6 12.23 -8.90 12.64
CA GLU A 6 11.39 -10.03 12.24
C GLU A 6 9.90 -9.83 12.58
N ARG A 7 9.59 -9.17 13.71
CA ARG A 7 8.23 -8.74 14.05
C ARG A 7 7.75 -7.56 13.19
N LEU A 8 8.62 -6.60 12.92
CA LEU A 8 8.36 -5.46 12.02
C LEU A 8 8.02 -5.92 10.60
N ALA A 9 8.78 -6.89 10.07
CA ALA A 9 8.54 -7.46 8.74
C ALA A 9 7.12 -7.98 8.58
N ARG A 10 6.54 -8.68 9.58
CA ARG A 10 5.18 -9.24 9.48
C ARG A 10 4.09 -8.15 9.40
N LYS A 11 4.20 -7.08 10.19
CA LYS A 11 3.23 -5.97 10.19
C LYS A 11 3.36 -5.12 8.92
N GLN A 12 4.59 -4.79 8.54
CA GLN A 12 4.88 -4.07 7.29
C GLN A 12 4.40 -4.84 6.05
N VAL A 13 4.55 -6.17 6.04
CA VAL A 13 4.04 -7.03 4.96
C VAL A 13 2.52 -6.99 4.88
N ARG A 14 1.82 -6.99 6.03
CA ARG A 14 0.35 -6.88 6.05
C ARG A 14 -0.12 -5.52 5.53
N ASP A 15 0.50 -4.44 6.00
CA ASP A 15 0.17 -3.08 5.57
C ASP A 15 0.45 -2.89 4.07
N ALA A 16 1.58 -3.41 3.58
CA ALA A 16 1.93 -3.39 2.17
C ALA A 16 0.93 -4.20 1.31
N ARG A 17 0.40 -5.32 1.82
CA ARG A 17 -0.59 -6.13 1.08
C ARG A 17 -1.86 -5.33 0.87
N VAL A 18 -2.36 -4.68 1.91
CA VAL A 18 -3.58 -3.92 1.75
C VAL A 18 -3.36 -2.65 0.92
N LEU A 19 -2.18 -2.03 1.02
CA LEU A 19 -1.81 -0.94 0.11
C LEU A 19 -1.88 -1.39 -1.36
N ALA A 20 -1.38 -2.60 -1.66
CA ALA A 20 -1.46 -3.18 -3.00
C ALA A 20 -2.92 -3.39 -3.46
N ASP A 21 -3.79 -3.90 -2.59
CA ASP A 21 -5.22 -4.06 -2.89
C ASP A 21 -5.89 -2.70 -3.18
N PHE A 22 -5.56 -1.67 -2.40
CA PHE A 22 -6.13 -0.33 -2.59
C PHE A 22 -5.67 0.30 -3.89
N VAL A 23 -4.38 0.19 -4.22
CA VAL A 23 -3.85 0.69 -5.49
C VAL A 23 -4.47 -0.07 -6.67
N ASN A 24 -4.70 -1.37 -6.53
CA ASN A 24 -5.37 -2.18 -7.55
C ASN A 24 -6.82 -1.75 -7.80
N ILE A 25 -7.59 -1.51 -6.74
CA ILE A 25 -8.96 -0.99 -6.84
C ILE A 25 -8.95 0.38 -7.53
N PHE A 26 -8.09 1.30 -7.07
CA PHE A 26 -7.99 2.64 -7.64
C PHE A 26 -7.62 2.60 -9.12
N CYS A 27 -6.59 1.83 -9.49
CA CYS A 27 -6.16 1.67 -10.88
C CYS A 27 -7.26 1.04 -11.75
N ARG A 28 -8.02 0.09 -11.21
CA ARG A 28 -9.11 -0.55 -11.94
C ARG A 28 -10.22 0.42 -12.29
N GLU A 29 -10.62 1.26 -11.34
CA GLU A 29 -11.78 2.14 -11.48
C GLU A 29 -11.43 3.48 -12.14
N ASN A 30 -10.33 4.12 -11.76
CA ASN A 30 -9.94 5.43 -12.29
C ASN A 30 -9.13 5.35 -13.59
N HIS A 31 -8.32 4.30 -13.76
CA HIS A 31 -7.47 4.12 -14.94
C HIS A 31 -7.92 2.92 -15.76
N ARG A 32 -9.19 2.91 -16.18
CA ARG A 32 -9.80 1.80 -16.92
C ARG A 32 -9.19 1.60 -18.30
N TYR A 33 -8.82 2.70 -18.97
CA TYR A 33 -8.34 2.72 -20.35
C TYR A 33 -6.81 2.67 -20.49
N GLU A 34 -6.08 2.78 -19.39
CA GLU A 34 -4.61 2.73 -19.44
C GLU A 34 -4.11 1.29 -19.64
N PRO A 35 -2.97 1.12 -20.36
CA PRO A 35 -2.34 -0.17 -20.51
C PRO A 35 -1.85 -0.69 -19.16
N LYS A 36 -2.38 -1.85 -18.74
CA LYS A 36 -2.00 -2.51 -17.50
C LYS A 36 -0.97 -3.58 -17.79
N SER A 37 0.02 -3.65 -16.92
CA SER A 37 1.07 -4.66 -16.99
C SER A 37 1.21 -5.31 -15.63
N LEU A 38 1.76 -6.52 -15.63
CA LEU A 38 2.12 -7.22 -14.40
C LEU A 38 3.05 -6.33 -13.57
N PHE A 39 2.69 -6.12 -12.31
CA PHE A 39 3.58 -5.49 -11.35
C PHE A 39 4.78 -6.42 -11.13
N PRO A 40 6.01 -6.02 -11.51
CA PRO A 40 7.18 -6.88 -11.37
C PRO A 40 7.51 -7.00 -9.88
N GLY A 41 7.19 -8.16 -9.29
CA GLY A 41 7.60 -8.52 -7.94
C GLY A 41 9.09 -8.80 -7.90
N LYS A 42 9.92 -7.74 -7.86
CA LYS A 42 11.38 -7.87 -7.85
C LYS A 42 11.96 -8.35 -6.52
N ASP A 43 11.17 -8.41 -5.44
CA ASP A 43 11.61 -8.92 -4.15
C ASP A 43 10.78 -10.13 -3.70
N GLU A 44 11.44 -11.14 -3.12
CA GLU A 44 10.78 -12.26 -2.41
C GLU A 44 9.83 -11.75 -1.32
N ALA A 45 10.17 -10.61 -0.70
CA ALA A 45 9.30 -9.88 0.23
C ALA A 45 8.02 -9.35 -0.45
N LEU A 46 8.13 -8.87 -1.69
CA LEU A 46 7.01 -8.40 -2.51
C LEU A 46 6.09 -9.55 -2.96
N ARG A 47 6.63 -10.75 -3.21
CA ARG A 47 5.83 -11.96 -3.45
C ARG A 47 4.99 -12.34 -2.22
N ARG A 48 5.58 -12.30 -1.03
CA ARG A 48 4.83 -12.53 0.23
C ARG A 48 3.73 -11.48 0.44
N VAL A 49 4.00 -10.24 0.04
CA VAL A 49 3.04 -9.12 0.12
C VAL A 49 1.88 -9.27 -0.87
N ALA A 50 2.17 -9.48 -2.16
CA ALA A 50 1.15 -9.59 -3.22
C ALA A 50 0.39 -10.94 -3.18
N GLY A 51 0.96 -11.98 -2.57
CA GLY A 51 0.45 -13.35 -2.65
C GLY A 51 0.52 -13.91 -4.09
N ASP A 52 -0.14 -15.03 -4.34
CA ASP A 52 -0.21 -15.67 -5.68
C ASP A 52 -1.09 -14.90 -6.68
N ARG A 53 -1.55 -13.68 -6.35
CA ARG A 53 -2.46 -12.93 -7.22
C ARG A 53 -1.67 -12.00 -8.14
N PRO A 54 -1.82 -12.14 -9.47
CA PRO A 54 -1.21 -11.19 -10.40
C PRO A 54 -1.85 -9.81 -10.26
N LEU A 55 -1.07 -8.81 -9.85
CA LEU A 55 -1.48 -7.41 -9.82
C LEU A 55 -1.24 -6.77 -11.19
N LEU A 56 -2.32 -6.40 -11.86
CA LEU A 56 -2.30 -5.70 -13.16
C LEU A 56 -2.52 -4.21 -12.92
N LEU A 57 -1.45 -3.43 -13.04
CA LEU A 57 -1.45 -2.00 -12.73
C LEU A 57 -0.91 -1.19 -13.92
N CYS A 58 -1.42 0.03 -14.08
CA CYS A 58 -0.85 0.97 -15.05
C CYS A 58 0.53 1.48 -14.60
N SER A 59 1.28 2.09 -15.52
CA SER A 59 2.67 2.48 -15.25
C SER A 59 2.83 3.37 -14.02
N ASP A 60 1.90 4.29 -13.79
CA ASP A 60 1.92 5.23 -12.66
C ASP A 60 1.56 4.57 -11.35
N CYS A 61 0.51 3.73 -11.33
CA CYS A 61 0.12 2.98 -10.13
C CYS A 61 1.21 2.01 -9.68
N ARG A 62 1.98 1.42 -10.62
CA ARG A 62 3.15 0.60 -10.28
C ARG A 62 4.24 1.42 -9.59
N LYS A 63 4.60 2.58 -10.15
CA LYS A 63 5.60 3.49 -9.54
C LYS A 63 5.15 3.89 -8.13
N LEU A 64 3.88 4.27 -7.99
CA LEU A 64 3.28 4.68 -6.74
C LEU A 64 3.34 3.57 -5.67
N LEU A 65 2.94 2.34 -6.03
CA LEU A 65 2.98 1.19 -5.12
C LEU A 65 4.40 0.80 -4.71
N SER A 66 5.33 0.74 -5.67
CA SER A 66 6.74 0.39 -5.38
C SER A 66 7.38 1.38 -4.40
N HIS A 67 7.18 2.68 -4.61
CA HIS A 67 7.64 3.71 -3.69
C HIS A 67 6.96 3.56 -2.31
N GLY A 68 5.65 3.28 -2.31
CA GLY A 68 4.82 2.82 -1.19
C GLY A 68 5.54 1.86 -0.25
N ILE A 69 5.91 0.73 -0.83
CA ILE A 69 6.42 -0.47 -0.15
C ILE A 69 7.84 -0.26 0.35
N VAL A 70 8.72 0.36 -0.46
CA VAL A 70 10.10 0.64 -0.05
C VAL A 70 10.13 1.48 1.22
N LYS A 71 9.32 2.53 1.29
CA LYS A 71 9.28 3.41 2.49
C LYS A 71 8.60 2.75 3.70
N LEU A 72 7.69 1.79 3.48
CA LEU A 72 7.11 0.99 4.56
C LEU A 72 8.18 0.09 5.20
N LEU A 73 8.99 -0.56 4.38
CA LEU A 73 10.07 -1.45 4.81
C LEU A 73 11.25 -0.70 5.46
N GLN A 74 11.56 0.49 4.96
CA GLN A 74 12.68 1.32 5.45
C GLN A 74 12.32 2.22 6.65
N CYS A 75 11.09 2.16 7.17
CA CYS A 75 10.67 3.05 8.26
C CYS A 75 11.39 2.69 9.57
N PRO A 76 12.09 3.65 10.22
CA PRO A 76 12.86 3.38 11.44
C PRO A 76 12.04 3.41 12.74
N TYR A 77 10.77 3.88 12.69
CA TYR A 77 9.93 4.05 13.88
C TYR A 77 9.16 2.77 14.25
N ASP A 78 9.19 2.40 15.54
CA ASP A 78 8.37 1.33 16.14
C ASP A 78 7.80 1.76 17.51
N PRO A 79 6.47 1.89 17.70
CA PRO A 79 5.41 1.69 16.71
C PRO A 79 5.39 2.79 15.66
N ARG A 80 5.27 2.41 14.38
CA ARG A 80 5.20 3.37 13.27
C ARG A 80 4.02 4.33 13.47
N PRO A 81 4.25 5.65 13.62
CA PRO A 81 3.17 6.60 13.67
C PRO A 81 2.46 6.64 12.32
N MET A 82 1.17 7.03 12.30
CA MET A 82 0.50 7.30 11.04
C MET A 82 1.33 8.31 10.23
N CYS A 83 1.47 8.10 8.91
CA CYS A 83 2.24 9.03 8.06
C CYS A 83 1.78 10.49 8.17
N LYS A 84 0.53 10.74 8.62
CA LYS A 84 0.01 12.08 8.92
C LYS A 84 0.69 12.75 10.12
N LYS A 85 1.05 11.97 11.14
CA LYS A 85 1.59 12.39 12.43
C LYS A 85 3.10 12.11 12.56
N CYS A 86 3.77 11.72 11.48
CA CYS A 86 5.20 11.44 11.50
C CYS A 86 5.98 12.76 11.49
N GLU A 87 6.92 12.88 12.42
CA GLU A 87 7.79 14.07 12.58
C GLU A 87 8.75 14.26 11.40
N THR A 88 9.18 13.17 10.77
CA THR A 88 10.08 13.18 9.61
C THR A 88 9.36 12.62 8.37
N PRO A 89 8.61 13.46 7.62
CA PRO A 89 7.94 13.01 6.40
C PRO A 89 8.95 12.56 5.35
N CYS A 90 9.06 11.24 5.18
CA CYS A 90 10.00 10.57 4.28
C CYS A 90 9.50 10.43 2.82
N TYR A 91 8.37 11.08 2.50
CA TYR A 91 7.71 11.10 1.19
C TYR A 91 7.72 12.51 0.60
N ALA A 92 7.97 12.61 -0.70
CA ALA A 92 7.67 13.82 -1.46
C ALA A 92 6.16 14.14 -1.36
N PRO A 93 5.80 15.43 -1.25
CA PRO A 93 4.42 15.87 -0.99
C PRO A 93 3.44 15.33 -2.04
N ASP A 94 3.85 15.32 -3.31
CA ASP A 94 3.02 14.85 -4.43
C ASP A 94 2.66 13.36 -4.30
N TYR A 95 3.63 12.52 -3.92
CA TYR A 95 3.38 11.10 -3.68
C TYR A 95 2.46 10.89 -2.48
N ARG A 96 2.59 11.72 -1.44
CA ARG A 96 1.74 11.66 -0.25
C ARG A 96 0.29 12.01 -0.58
N GLU A 97 0.06 13.00 -1.43
CA GLU A 97 -1.26 13.38 -1.88
C GLU A 97 -1.92 12.27 -2.71
N ARG A 98 -1.21 11.73 -3.70
CA ARG A 98 -1.68 10.58 -4.48
C ARG A 98 -2.01 9.37 -3.59
N MET A 99 -1.20 9.07 -2.59
CA MET A 99 -1.48 7.98 -1.65
C MET A 99 -2.72 8.24 -0.79
N ARG A 100 -2.97 9.49 -0.37
CA ARG A 100 -4.21 9.85 0.33
C ARG A 100 -5.42 9.69 -0.56
N GLU A 101 -5.31 10.09 -1.83
CA GLU A 101 -6.38 9.93 -2.81
C GLU A 101 -6.73 8.45 -3.00
N VAL A 102 -5.73 7.59 -3.21
CA VAL A 102 -5.90 6.13 -3.32
C VAL A 102 -6.57 5.56 -2.07
N MET A 103 -6.07 5.91 -0.87
CA MET A 103 -6.65 5.44 0.38
C MET A 103 -8.11 5.89 0.56
N ARG A 104 -8.42 7.16 0.26
CA ARG A 104 -9.76 7.73 0.40
C ARG A 104 -10.74 7.08 -0.57
N PHE A 105 -10.35 6.93 -1.84
CA PHE A 105 -11.18 6.33 -2.87
C PHE A 105 -11.43 4.85 -2.57
N SER A 106 -10.37 4.07 -2.36
CA SER A 106 -10.48 2.62 -2.16
C SER A 106 -11.17 2.27 -0.84
N GLY A 107 -10.96 3.05 0.22
CA GLY A 107 -11.70 2.93 1.46
C GLY A 107 -13.21 3.17 1.28
N LEU A 108 -13.58 4.25 0.60
CA LEU A 108 -14.99 4.55 0.30
C LEU A 108 -15.61 3.50 -0.63
N TYR A 109 -14.85 3.00 -1.61
CA TYR A 109 -15.29 1.95 -2.53
C TYR A 109 -15.61 0.66 -1.79
N LEU A 110 -14.75 0.23 -0.85
CA LEU A 110 -14.98 -0.94 -0.02
C LEU A 110 -16.17 -0.74 0.94
N ALA A 111 -16.33 0.46 1.50
CA ALA A 111 -17.48 0.83 2.33
C ALA A 111 -18.80 0.60 1.60
N LYS A 112 -18.88 1.11 0.36
CA LYS A 112 -20.08 1.01 -0.48
C LYS A 112 -20.46 -0.42 -0.85
N ARG A 113 -19.51 -1.38 -0.80
CA ARG A 113 -19.73 -2.80 -1.10
C ARG A 113 -19.93 -3.68 0.15
N GLY A 114 -20.14 -3.08 1.32
CA GLY A 114 -20.43 -3.83 2.55
C GLY A 114 -19.23 -4.53 3.18
N ARG A 115 -18.00 -4.25 2.73
CA ARG A 115 -16.75 -4.75 3.34
C ARG A 115 -16.31 -3.84 4.48
N LEU A 116 -17.20 -3.66 5.45
CA LEU A 116 -16.97 -2.87 6.67
C LEU A 116 -15.86 -3.49 7.54
N ASP A 117 -15.61 -4.79 7.41
CA ASP A 117 -14.51 -5.52 8.06
C ASP A 117 -13.14 -4.89 7.82
N MET A 118 -12.91 -4.41 6.59
CA MET A 118 -11.66 -3.74 6.24
C MET A 118 -11.61 -2.30 6.73
N LEU A 119 -12.74 -1.60 6.85
CA LEU A 119 -12.77 -0.24 7.40
C LEU A 119 -12.48 -0.22 8.89
N PHE A 120 -13.06 -1.15 9.65
CA PHE A 120 -12.80 -1.27 11.08
C PHE A 120 -11.31 -1.52 11.36
N ARG A 121 -10.64 -2.33 10.54
CA ARG A 121 -9.20 -2.62 10.68
C ARG A 121 -8.28 -1.43 10.34
N TYR A 122 -8.82 -0.39 9.71
CA TYR A 122 -8.09 0.80 9.27
C TYR A 122 -8.33 2.02 10.15
N PHE A 123 -9.50 2.10 10.77
CA PHE A 123 -9.89 3.20 11.65
C PHE A 123 -9.70 2.90 13.14
N PHE A 124 -9.58 1.61 13.53
CA PHE A 124 -9.39 1.13 14.90
C PHE A 124 -8.23 0.12 14.96
#